data_AF-A0A6B3ECL2-F1
#
_entry.id   AF-A0A6B3ECL2-F1
#
_cell.length_a   1.000
_cell.length_b   1.000
_cell.length_c   1.000
_cell.angle_alpha   90.00
_cell.angle_beta   90.00
_cell.angle_gamma   90.00
#
_symmetry.space_group_name_H-M   'P 1'
#
loop_
_entity.id
_entity.type
_entity.pdbx_description
1 polymer ?
#
loop_
_entity_poly.entity_id
_entity_poly.type
_entity_poly.pdbx_seq_one_letter_code
_entity_poly.pdbx_strand_id
1 'polypeptide(L)' 'ARGYEAQFATNHLGHFQLTLGLLPALRAARGARVVNTTSGATRISGIRWDDPHFATGYDGQLAYAQSKTANVLFA' A
#
# COMPACT_ATOMS: atom_id res chain seq x y z
N ALA A 1 0.00 16.59 -7.69
CA ALA A 1 -0.34 15.31 -7.03
C ALA A 1 -1.35 14.56 -7.90
N ARG A 2 -1.26 13.23 -8.05
CA ARG A 2 -2.15 12.43 -8.94
C ARG A 2 -3.58 12.22 -8.39
N GLY A 3 -3.99 13.00 -7.38
CA GLY A 3 -5.32 12.89 -6.75
C GLY A 3 -5.47 11.73 -5.76
N TYR A 4 -4.41 10.97 -5.47
CA TYR A 4 -4.47 9.86 -4.52
C TYR A 4 -4.35 10.35 -3.07
N GLU A 5 -5.11 9.73 -2.18
CA GLU A 5 -4.97 9.89 -0.72
C GLU A 5 -3.52 9.62 -0.29
N ALA A 6 -2.99 10.47 0.59
CA ALA A 6 -1.56 10.55 0.87
C ALA A 6 -0.98 9.29 1.54
N GLN A 7 -1.70 8.69 2.50
CA GLN A 7 -1.25 7.46 3.17
C GLN A 7 -1.26 6.29 2.18
N PHE A 8 -2.30 6.14 1.38
CA PHE A 8 -2.42 5.08 0.38
C PHE A 8 -1.39 5.24 -0.74
N ALA A 9 -1.19 6.47 -1.22
CA ALA A 9 -0.21 6.82 -2.23
C ALA A 9 1.22 6.49 -1.78
N THR A 10 1.57 6.89 -0.56
CA THR A 10 2.93 6.76 -0.03
C THR A 10 3.21 5.33 0.44
N ASN A 11 2.33 4.77 1.27
CA ASN A 11 2.61 3.52 1.96
C ASN A 11 2.37 2.30 1.07
N HIS A 12 1.53 2.41 0.03
CA HIS A 12 1.16 1.30 -0.82
C HIS A 12 1.46 1.56 -2.30
N LEU A 13 0.79 2.52 -2.96
CA LEU A 13 0.88 2.68 -4.42
C LEU A 13 2.30 2.96 -4.92
N GLY A 14 3.05 3.81 -4.21
CA GLY A 14 4.45 4.09 -4.53
C GLY A 14 5.34 2.85 -4.39
N HIS A 15 5.17 2.08 -3.31
CA HIS A 15 5.93 0.84 -3.08
C HIS A 15 5.55 -0.27 -4.08
N PHE A 16 4.27 -0.36 -4.45
CA PHE A 16 3.80 -1.26 -5.50
C PHE A 16 4.47 -0.95 -6.83
N GLN A 17 4.44 0.33 -7.26
CA GLN A 17 5.10 0.76 -8.49
C GLN A 17 6.61 0.55 -8.47
N LEU A 18 7.27 0.85 -7.34
CA LEU A 18 8.70 0.61 -7.15
C LEU A 18 9.03 -0.89 -7.29
N THR A 19 8.26 -1.75 -6.63
CA THR A 19 8.47 -3.20 -6.66
C THR A 19 8.32 -3.74 -8.08
N LEU A 20 7.29 -3.30 -8.82
CA LEU A 20 7.11 -3.68 -10.22
C LEU A 20 8.24 -3.15 -11.12
N GLY A 21 8.70 -1.91 -10.89
CA GLY A 21 9.83 -1.34 -11.63
C GLY A 21 11.14 -2.08 -11.39
N LEU A 22 11.35 -2.61 -10.18
CA LEU A 22 12.52 -3.42 -9.82
C LEU A 22 12.38 -4.90 -10.17
N LEU A 23 11.19 -5.37 -10.57
CA LEU A 23 10.91 -6.79 -10.80
C LEU A 23 11.91 -7.48 -11.74
N PRO A 24 12.38 -6.87 -12.86
CA PRO A 24 13.40 -7.48 -13.70
C PRO A 24 14.73 -7.70 -12.95
N ALA A 25 15.19 -6.71 -12.19
CA ALA A 25 16.44 -6.79 -11.42
C ALA A 25 16.33 -7.79 -10.26
N LEU A 26 15.19 -7.81 -9.57
CA LEU A 26 14.91 -8.77 -8.49
C LEU A 26 14.95 -10.23 -9.01
N ARG A 27 14.39 -10.48 -10.19
CA ARG A 27 14.47 -11.80 -10.86
C ARG A 27 15.89 -12.15 -11.28
N ALA A 28 16.66 -11.19 -11.79
CA ALA A 28 18.05 -11.41 -12.20
C ALA A 28 18.99 -11.74 -11.03
N ALA A 29 18.71 -11.21 -9.84
CA ALA A 29 19.53 -11.40 -8.64
C ALA A 29 19.48 -12.83 -8.04
N ARG A 30 18.60 -13.72 -8.51
CA ARG A 30 18.52 -15.15 -8.10
C ARG A 30 18.55 -15.38 -6.58
N GLY A 31 17.63 -14.73 -5.87
CA GLY A 31 17.52 -14.85 -4.40
C GLY A 31 16.99 -13.60 -3.69
N ALA A 32 16.62 -12.56 -4.46
CA ALA A 32 16.05 -11.35 -3.90
C ALA A 32 14.73 -11.62 -3.16
N ARG A 33 14.48 -10.82 -2.13
CA ARG A 33 13.25 -10.82 -1.36
C ARG A 33 12.68 -9.42 -1.29
N VAL A 34 11.36 -9.32 -1.40
CA VAL A 34 10.62 -8.09 -1.11
C VAL A 34 9.90 -8.30 0.21
N VAL A 35 10.09 -7.39 1.15
CA VAL A 35 9.48 -7.48 2.48
C VAL A 35 8.68 -6.20 2.72
N ASN A 36 7.37 -6.34 2.90
CA ASN A 36 6.48 -5.22 3.16
C ASN A 36 6.29 -5.03 4.67
N THR A 37 6.69 -3.86 5.20
CA THR A 37 6.41 -3.53 6.61
C THR A 37 4.95 -3.11 6.79
N THR A 38 4.21 -3.92 7.56
CA THR A 38 2.83 -3.66 7.94
C THR A 38 2.71 -3.11 9.38
N SER A 39 1.50 -3.05 9.93
CA SER A 39 1.19 -2.62 11.29
C SER A 39 0.00 -3.40 11.85
N GLY A 40 -0.15 -3.45 13.18
CA GLY A 40 -1.37 -3.96 13.82
C GLY A 40 -2.64 -3.15 13.47
N ALA A 41 -2.48 -1.97 12.85
CA ALA A 41 -3.57 -1.16 12.33
C ALA A 41 -4.41 -1.87 11.26
N THR A 42 -3.92 -2.94 10.63
CA THR A 42 -4.70 -3.78 9.70
C THR A 42 -6.00 -4.32 10.29
N ARG A 43 -6.07 -4.45 11.62
CA ARG A 43 -7.28 -4.88 12.34
C ARG A 43 -8.37 -3.80 12.41
N ILE A 44 -8.05 -2.56 12.04
CA ILE A 44 -8.92 -1.38 12.20
C ILE A 44 -9.68 -1.08 10.91
N SER A 45 -9.08 -1.35 9.74
CA SER A 45 -9.73 -1.08 8.45
C SER A 45 -9.30 -2.05 7.37
N GLY A 46 -10.28 -2.54 6.61
CA GLY A 46 -10.07 -3.27 5.36
C GLY A 46 -9.76 -2.34 4.18
N ILE A 47 -9.79 -2.87 2.96
CA ILE A 47 -9.78 -2.03 1.76
C ILE A 47 -11.18 -1.46 1.53
N ARG A 48 -11.27 -0.14 1.39
CA ARG A 48 -12.50 0.55 0.98
C ARG A 48 -12.57 0.54 -0.54
N TRP A 49 -13.04 -0.58 -1.11
CA TRP A 49 -13.04 -0.78 -2.56
C TRP A 49 -13.84 0.29 -3.33
N ASP A 50 -14.90 0.82 -2.73
CA ASP A 50 -15.75 1.84 -3.35
C ASP A 50 -15.21 3.26 -3.20
N ASP A 51 -14.32 3.51 -2.23
CA ASP A 51 -13.71 4.83 -1.98
C ASP A 51 -12.31 4.70 -1.37
N PRO A 52 -11.32 4.20 -2.13
CA PRO A 52 -9.97 3.97 -1.61
C PRO A 52 -9.19 5.26 -1.40
N HIS A 53 -9.66 6.38 -1.95
CA HIS A 53 -9.02 7.68 -1.87
C HIS A 53 -9.70 8.63 -0.88
N PHE A 54 -10.68 8.15 -0.10
CA PHE A 54 -11.42 8.96 0.86
C PHE A 54 -11.92 10.27 0.23
N ALA A 55 -12.57 10.17 -0.93
CA ALA A 55 -13.19 11.31 -1.60
C ALA A 55 -14.25 11.97 -0.70
N THR A 56 -14.82 11.21 0.24
CA THR A 56 -15.71 11.71 1.29
C THR A 56 -15.37 11.10 2.65
N GLY A 57 -15.69 11.82 3.74
CA GLY A 57 -15.57 11.27 5.10
C GLY A 57 -14.15 10.86 5.48
N TYR A 58 -13.15 11.71 5.22
CA TYR A 58 -11.75 11.41 5.52
C TYR A 58 -11.54 11.08 7.00
N ASP A 59 -10.91 9.94 7.26
CA ASP A 59 -10.39 9.55 8.57
C ASP A 59 -8.95 9.05 8.39
N GLY A 60 -7.99 9.75 9.02
CA GLY A 60 -6.57 9.45 8.85
C GLY A 60 -6.16 8.10 9.43
N GLN A 61 -6.81 7.62 10.49
CA GLN A 61 -6.52 6.33 11.10
C GLN A 61 -7.02 5.19 10.22
N LEU A 62 -8.21 5.33 9.63
CA LEU A 62 -8.74 4.38 8.65
C LEU A 62 -7.93 4.40 7.35
N ALA A 63 -7.51 5.57 6.87
CA ALA A 63 -6.66 5.70 5.68
C ALA A 63 -5.29 5.01 5.88
N TYR A 64 -4.66 5.26 7.04
CA TYR A 64 -3.43 4.58 7.41
C TYR A 64 -3.63 3.05 7.53
N ALA A 65 -4.67 2.62 8.25
CA ALA A 65 -5.00 1.21 8.41
C ALA A 65 -5.23 0.49 7.07
N GLN A 66 -6.02 1.08 6.17
CA GLN A 66 -6.23 0.59 4.80
C GLN A 66 -4.90 0.43 4.07
N SER A 67 -4.00 1.41 4.16
CA SER A 67 -2.70 1.35 3.48
C SER A 67 -1.84 0.17 3.98
N LYS A 68 -1.95 -0.19 5.27
CA LYS A 68 -1.26 -1.34 5.84
C LYS A 68 -1.95 -2.65 5.50
N THR A 69 -3.27 -2.67 5.37
CA THR A 69 -4.02 -3.82 4.84
C THR A 69 -3.64 -4.12 3.40
N ALA A 70 -3.48 -3.09 2.57
CA ALA A 70 -3.03 -3.26 1.19
C ALA A 70 -1.61 -3.84 1.10
N ASN A 71 -0.72 -3.46 2.01
CA ASN A 71 0.63 -4.04 2.08
C ASN A 71 0.63 -5.54 2.45
N VAL A 72 -0.34 -5.99 3.25
CA VAL A 72 -0.52 -7.43 3.55
C VAL A 72 -1.05 -8.17 2.33
N LEU A 73 -2.02 -7.61 1.61
CA LEU A 73 -2.60 -8.26 0.43
C LEU A 73 -1.64 -8.32 -0.76
N PHE A 74 -0.66 -7.42 -0.83
CA PHE A 74 0.34 -7.40 -1.90
C PHE A 74 1.54 -8.33 -1.64
N ALA A 75 1.81 -8.69 -0.39
CA ALA A 75 2.91 -9.56 -0.03
C ALA A 75 2.61 -11.03 -0.38
#